data_AF-A0A0F4GPX9-F1
#
_entry.id   AF-A0A0F4GPX9-F1
#
_cell.length_a   1.000
_cell.length_b   1.000
_cell.length_c   1.000
_cell.angle_alpha   90.00
_cell.angle_beta   90.00
_cell.angle_gamma   90.00
#
_symmetry.space_group_name_H-M   'P 1'
#
loop_
_entity.id
_entity.type
_entity.pdbx_description
1 polymer ?
#
loop_
_entity_poly.entity_id
_entity_poly.type
_entity_poly.pdbx_seq_one_letter_code
_entity_poly.pdbx_strand_id
1 'polypeptide(L)'
;MQFLSLFAFVATTVSAAAIESRQDCPVTPFLELGATGRTFVNAQLIPETPAQFRPMGPNANLERTFSPSVGVSVTYGRKAVLLGNIFSPTETVFEPAISFTAERLVNPYTTKYTIIMADPDAPGPTTSFLTNFLHWIVSDAQPVCVADQERKTVAPYQLLTPLSFTRHRYTFFVYRQPPGYVAPAQLQNLPGVRAGFNVTKYADDNGLEGPIGGNFYRQGLASFFGVGDPVPAPAARSSSIRQSLDTCCHNPDMQKDILDDISHRRYNPLRGSWVLVSPHRTKRPWQGQKEEPSKNVLPTYDPSCYLCPGNKRAQGDSNPQYDSTFVFVNDYSAVKEEQTEYHPPKENGRLASRLLRAEGTTGKCYVITFSPEHNLTLADMQPQDMMPVINTWTKIYTSHLDPHSPLLRATGSISNGNGIHTPTQQFRYMQIFENKGSAMGCSNPHPHGQCWATTSLPEEPSLEIQHLQEYRTNQSGAHMLVDYAKLESETGERTVYENESFWAGCPWWATWPFEIMVIAKPHRRALVDFSQREKEDLAETIAEVTRRYDNLFETNFPYSMGLHQAPLSGTDEEIEASHFHIHFYPPLLRSATVRKFLVGYEMMAEPQRDITPEQAAKRLRDCGGELYRRKL
;
A
#
# COMPACT_ATOMS: atom_id res chain seq x y z
N MET A 1 -45.69 57.22 -20.32
CA MET A 1 -45.82 56.94 -18.87
C MET A 1 -44.42 56.58 -18.38
N GLN A 2 -43.47 57.47 -18.11
CA GLN A 2 -43.49 58.69 -17.28
C GLN A 2 -44.28 58.50 -15.99
N PHE A 3 -43.57 58.21 -14.90
CA PHE A 3 -43.29 59.09 -13.75
C PHE A 3 -41.95 58.56 -13.18
N LEU A 4 -40.76 59.19 -13.32
CA LEU A 4 -40.30 60.50 -12.81
C LEU A 4 -40.84 60.73 -11.40
N SER A 5 -40.02 60.86 -10.35
CA SER A 5 -39.02 61.93 -10.14
C SER A 5 -38.55 61.84 -8.65
N LEU A 6 -37.43 62.36 -8.14
CA LEU A 6 -36.41 63.31 -8.61
C LEU A 6 -35.24 63.34 -7.56
N PHE A 7 -34.00 63.46 -8.05
CA PHE A 7 -32.87 64.30 -7.54
C PHE A 7 -32.17 63.95 -6.22
N ALA A 8 -30.95 64.41 -5.92
CA ALA A 8 -29.71 64.77 -6.63
C ALA A 8 -28.74 65.26 -5.53
N PHE A 9 -27.45 64.98 -5.71
CA PHE A 9 -26.26 65.41 -4.94
C PHE A 9 -26.35 66.71 -4.10
N VAL A 10 -25.89 66.63 -2.84
CA VAL A 10 -24.99 67.64 -2.21
C VAL A 10 -24.01 66.93 -1.28
N ALA A 11 -22.72 67.21 -1.47
CA ALA A 11 -21.64 66.81 -0.56
C ALA A 11 -21.56 67.78 0.63
N THR A 12 -21.50 67.24 1.84
CA THR A 12 -20.95 67.94 3.02
C THR A 12 -20.16 66.95 3.86
N THR A 13 -18.84 67.12 3.82
CA THR A 13 -17.88 66.53 4.76
C THR A 13 -18.06 67.17 6.14
N VAL A 14 -18.52 66.40 7.12
CA VAL A 14 -18.16 66.62 8.53
C VAL A 14 -17.94 65.26 9.18
N SER A 15 -16.71 65.09 9.67
CA SER A 15 -16.22 64.00 10.49
C SER A 15 -17.21 63.62 11.60
N ALA A 16 -17.71 62.39 11.54
CA ALA A 16 -18.28 61.70 12.67
C ALA A 16 -17.66 60.32 12.68
N ALA A 17 -16.79 60.09 13.66
CA ALA A 17 -16.06 58.86 13.89
C ALA A 17 -16.96 57.64 13.64
N ALA A 18 -16.62 56.88 12.61
CA ALA A 18 -17.10 55.52 12.47
C ALA A 18 -16.56 54.75 13.68
N ILE A 19 -17.44 54.55 14.66
CA ILE A 19 -17.35 53.44 15.59
C ILE A 19 -17.56 52.19 14.72
N GLU A 20 -16.51 51.78 14.01
CA GLU A 20 -16.42 50.45 13.46
C GLU A 20 -16.42 49.50 14.65
N SER A 21 -17.44 48.66 14.72
CA SER A 21 -17.52 47.56 15.65
C SER A 21 -16.29 46.66 15.45
N ARG A 22 -15.21 46.91 16.20
CA ARG A 22 -14.15 45.92 16.40
C ARG A 22 -14.83 44.70 17.02
N GLN A 23 -15.06 43.66 16.22
CA GLN A 23 -15.20 42.32 16.77
C GLN A 23 -13.96 42.08 17.61
N ASP A 24 -14.14 42.03 18.94
CA ASP A 24 -13.04 41.79 19.86
C ASP A 24 -12.44 40.43 19.52
N CYS A 25 -11.25 40.46 18.91
CA CYS A 25 -10.51 39.24 18.64
C CYS A 25 -10.20 38.57 19.99
N PRO A 26 -10.50 37.28 20.16
CA PRO A 26 -10.33 36.62 21.44
C PRO A 26 -8.87 36.66 21.86
N VAL A 27 -8.63 36.99 23.14
CA VAL A 27 -7.32 37.02 23.79
C VAL A 27 -7.31 36.04 24.96
N THR A 28 -6.24 35.25 25.07
CA THR A 28 -6.13 34.26 26.15
C THR A 28 -5.89 34.95 27.51
N PRO A 29 -6.55 34.52 28.61
CA PRO A 29 -6.27 35.03 29.95
C PRO A 29 -4.82 34.81 30.38
N PHE A 30 -4.22 35.78 31.11
CA PHE A 30 -2.84 35.67 31.59
C PHE A 30 -2.57 34.43 32.45
N LEU A 31 -3.58 33.98 33.20
CA LEU A 31 -3.47 32.78 34.03
C LEU A 31 -3.24 31.51 33.20
N GLU A 32 -3.97 31.37 32.08
CA GLU A 32 -3.84 30.24 31.15
C GLU A 32 -2.52 30.30 30.38
N LEU A 33 -2.11 31.49 29.94
CA LEU A 33 -0.80 31.70 29.33
C LEU A 33 0.33 31.31 30.29
N GLY A 34 0.27 31.75 31.54
CA GLY A 34 1.24 31.37 32.57
C GLY A 34 1.27 29.87 32.87
N ALA A 35 0.12 29.19 32.82
CA ALA A 35 0.04 27.73 33.00
C ALA A 35 0.69 26.98 31.83
N THR A 36 0.46 27.42 30.61
CA THR A 36 1.13 26.90 29.40
C THR A 36 2.64 27.10 29.52
N GLY A 37 3.08 28.31 29.88
CA GLY A 37 4.47 28.66 30.14
C GLY A 37 5.17 27.68 31.07
N ARG A 38 4.63 27.51 32.28
CA ARG A 38 5.17 26.57 33.28
C ARG A 38 5.19 25.11 32.79
N THR A 39 4.18 24.70 32.02
CA THR A 39 4.11 23.31 31.51
C THR A 39 5.22 23.01 30.50
N PHE A 40 5.54 23.96 29.63
CA PHE A 40 6.66 23.84 28.67
C PHE A 40 8.03 23.87 29.37
N VAL A 41 8.21 24.71 30.40
CA VAL A 41 9.42 24.73 31.24
C VAL A 41 9.61 23.36 31.90
N ASN A 42 8.58 22.87 32.60
CA ASN A 42 8.63 21.58 33.31
C ASN A 42 8.85 20.40 32.35
N ALA A 43 8.28 20.48 31.15
CA ALA A 43 8.47 19.49 30.11
C ALA A 43 9.80 19.66 29.35
N GLN A 44 10.68 20.62 29.68
CA GLN A 44 11.95 20.87 28.99
C GLN A 44 11.81 21.03 27.45
N LEU A 45 10.71 21.64 27.01
CA LEU A 45 10.37 21.77 25.59
C LEU A 45 10.80 23.10 24.97
N ILE A 46 11.42 23.99 25.75
CA ILE A 46 11.70 25.37 25.32
C ILE A 46 12.90 25.40 24.35
N PRO A 47 12.71 25.84 23.10
CA PRO A 47 13.82 26.09 22.17
C PRO A 47 14.77 27.15 22.75
N GLU A 48 16.04 27.12 22.37
CA GLU A 48 16.97 28.16 22.82
C GLU A 48 16.54 29.53 22.29
N THR A 49 16.66 30.57 23.11
CA THR A 49 16.36 31.93 22.69
C THR A 49 17.41 32.41 21.68
N PRO A 50 16.98 32.93 20.51
CA PRO A 50 17.86 33.55 19.52
C PRO A 50 18.85 34.53 20.14
N ALA A 51 20.10 34.55 19.66
CA ALA A 51 21.15 35.39 20.26
C ALA A 51 20.77 36.89 20.27
N GLN A 52 20.07 37.34 19.22
CA GLN A 52 19.57 38.70 19.05
C GLN A 52 18.44 39.10 20.01
N PHE A 53 17.82 38.13 20.70
CA PHE A 53 16.73 38.34 21.66
C PHE A 53 17.11 37.93 23.08
N ARG A 54 18.39 37.61 23.35
CA ARG A 54 18.85 37.31 24.72
C ARG A 54 18.98 38.60 25.54
N PRO A 55 18.46 38.66 26.78
CA PRO A 55 18.66 39.81 27.64
C PRO A 55 20.15 39.94 28.02
N MET A 56 20.76 41.09 27.76
CA MET A 56 22.14 41.38 28.16
C MET A 56 22.19 41.76 29.65
N GLY A 57 22.67 40.87 30.51
CA GLY A 57 22.83 41.13 31.95
C GLY A 57 23.60 40.02 32.69
N PRO A 58 24.10 40.29 33.91
CA PRO A 58 25.07 39.45 34.62
C PRO A 58 24.53 38.09 35.14
N ASN A 59 23.25 37.78 34.90
CA ASN A 59 22.68 36.45 35.16
C ASN A 59 22.29 35.77 33.82
N ALA A 60 23.22 35.61 32.89
CA ALA A 60 22.93 34.96 31.59
C ALA A 60 22.68 33.44 31.69
N ASN A 61 22.78 32.84 32.89
CA ASN A 61 22.38 31.46 33.20
C ASN A 61 20.98 31.37 33.84
N LEU A 62 20.04 32.25 33.46
CA LEU A 62 18.66 32.12 33.92
C LEU A 62 17.97 30.96 33.21
N GLU A 63 17.23 30.16 33.98
CA GLU A 63 16.31 29.13 33.54
C GLU A 63 15.63 29.49 32.22
N ARG A 64 15.56 28.54 31.26
CA ARG A 64 14.81 28.75 30.02
C ARG A 64 13.37 29.12 30.42
N THR A 65 12.97 30.37 30.22
CA THR A 65 11.61 30.84 30.50
C THR A 65 10.81 30.87 29.20
N PHE A 66 9.54 30.47 29.27
CA PHE A 66 8.60 30.56 28.17
C PHE A 66 7.39 31.38 28.62
N SER A 67 7.24 32.56 28.02
CA SER A 67 6.20 33.55 28.35
C SER A 67 5.26 33.73 27.16
N PRO A 68 4.32 32.79 26.94
CA PRO A 68 3.43 32.87 25.79
C PRO A 68 2.50 34.09 25.90
N SER A 69 2.27 34.77 24.78
CA SER A 69 1.31 35.87 24.63
C SER A 69 0.02 35.42 23.91
N VAL A 70 0.02 34.24 23.29
CA VAL A 70 -1.14 33.64 22.61
C VAL A 70 -1.44 32.23 23.09
N GLY A 71 -2.73 31.88 23.15
CA GLY A 71 -3.19 30.51 23.37
C GLY A 71 -3.29 29.78 22.04
N VAL A 72 -2.79 28.54 21.99
CA VAL A 72 -2.72 27.70 20.78
C VAL A 72 -3.66 26.51 20.92
N SER A 73 -4.62 26.40 20.02
CA SER A 73 -5.55 25.29 19.92
C SER A 73 -5.20 24.43 18.70
N VAL A 74 -5.05 23.13 18.93
CA VAL A 74 -4.75 22.15 17.88
C VAL A 74 -5.74 21.00 18.00
N THR A 75 -6.30 20.55 16.87
CA THR A 75 -7.22 19.41 16.82
C THR A 75 -6.84 18.47 15.70
N TYR A 76 -6.87 17.17 16.00
CA TYR A 76 -6.87 16.12 14.99
C TYR A 76 -8.25 15.47 14.94
N GLY A 77 -8.99 15.71 13.86
CA GLY A 77 -10.39 15.32 13.76
C GLY A 77 -11.21 15.94 14.91
N ARG A 78 -11.80 15.10 15.76
CA ARG A 78 -12.61 15.54 16.91
C ARG A 78 -11.83 15.67 18.23
N LYS A 79 -10.55 15.28 18.26
CA LYS A 79 -9.74 15.25 19.48
C LYS A 79 -8.83 16.47 19.58
N ALA A 80 -8.96 17.21 20.67
CA ALA A 80 -8.12 18.36 20.96
C ALA A 80 -6.77 17.94 21.56
N VAL A 81 -5.72 18.66 21.18
CA VAL A 81 -4.41 18.60 21.83
C VAL A 81 -4.48 19.41 23.12
N LEU A 82 -4.39 18.70 24.23
CA LEU A 82 -4.24 19.27 25.57
C LEU A 82 -2.79 19.07 25.98
N LEU A 83 -2.19 20.03 26.68
CA LEU A 83 -0.76 20.03 27.00
C LEU A 83 -0.27 18.67 27.53
N GLY A 84 0.43 17.91 26.68
CA GLY A 84 1.02 16.60 27.00
C GLY A 84 0.04 15.42 27.05
N ASN A 85 -1.20 15.58 26.57
CA ASN A 85 -2.11 14.46 26.38
C ASN A 85 -1.59 13.50 25.31
N ILE A 86 -2.16 12.29 25.30
CA ILE A 86 -1.64 11.20 24.50
C ILE A 86 -2.44 11.08 23.21
N PHE A 87 -1.71 11.03 22.10
CA PHE A 87 -2.26 10.65 20.79
C PHE A 87 -1.69 9.31 20.35
N SER A 88 -2.50 8.51 19.67
CA SER A 88 -2.03 7.33 18.96
C SER A 88 -1.55 7.71 17.56
N PRO A 89 -0.63 6.96 16.95
CA PRO A 89 -0.15 7.25 15.59
C PRO A 89 -1.26 7.31 14.52
N THR A 90 -2.43 6.71 14.75
CA THR A 90 -3.59 6.83 13.85
C THR A 90 -4.29 8.17 13.92
N GLU A 91 -4.31 8.78 15.11
CA GLU A 91 -5.05 10.02 15.32
C GLU A 91 -4.36 11.19 14.61
N THR A 92 -3.06 11.09 14.33
CA THR A 92 -2.24 12.18 13.77
C THR A 92 -1.81 11.94 12.32
N VAL A 93 -2.55 11.12 11.57
CA VAL A 93 -2.22 10.80 10.16
C VAL A 93 -2.42 12.00 9.24
N PHE A 94 -3.44 12.80 9.48
CA PHE A 94 -3.72 13.98 8.67
C PHE A 94 -3.19 15.24 9.32
N GLU A 95 -2.93 16.26 8.50
CA GLU A 95 -2.55 17.60 8.97
C GLU A 95 -3.55 18.09 10.03
N PRO A 96 -3.09 18.60 11.19
CA PRO A 96 -3.99 19.09 12.23
C PRO A 96 -4.62 20.43 11.84
N ALA A 97 -5.84 20.68 12.32
CA ALA A 97 -6.37 22.03 12.33
C ALA A 97 -5.75 22.79 13.52
N ILE A 98 -5.13 23.94 13.23
CA ILE A 98 -4.50 24.82 14.23
C ILE A 98 -5.05 26.24 14.17
N SER A 99 -5.33 26.81 15.33
CA SER A 99 -5.73 28.20 15.52
C SER A 99 -5.10 28.77 16.80
N PHE A 100 -5.02 30.11 16.89
CA PHE A 100 -4.50 30.78 18.07
C PHE A 100 -5.19 32.13 18.31
N THR A 101 -5.17 32.60 19.55
CA THR A 101 -5.77 33.88 19.97
C THR A 101 -4.92 35.07 19.55
N ALA A 102 -5.49 36.27 19.51
CA ALA A 102 -4.70 37.49 19.30
C ALA A 102 -3.81 37.84 20.49
N GLU A 103 -2.76 38.60 20.21
CA GLU A 103 -1.96 39.28 21.22
C GLU A 103 -2.64 40.59 21.63
N ARG A 104 -2.60 40.92 22.92
CA ARG A 104 -3.40 42.03 23.50
C ARG A 104 -3.05 43.43 22.97
N LEU A 105 -1.84 43.63 22.49
CA LEU A 105 -1.30 44.94 22.10
C LEU A 105 -0.82 44.98 20.64
N VAL A 106 -1.23 44.00 19.83
CA VAL A 106 -0.79 43.86 18.44
C VAL A 106 -2.03 43.79 17.56
N ASN A 107 -1.97 44.42 16.38
CA ASN A 107 -3.10 44.41 15.44
C ASN A 107 -3.19 43.02 14.75
N PRO A 108 -4.25 42.23 15.00
CA PRO A 108 -4.37 40.86 14.49
C PRO A 108 -4.57 40.80 12.97
N TYR A 109 -5.03 41.88 12.34
CA TYR A 109 -5.34 41.93 10.91
C TYR A 109 -4.12 42.24 10.04
N THR A 110 -3.07 42.83 10.62
CA THR A 110 -1.85 43.22 9.89
C THR A 110 -0.64 42.38 10.27
N THR A 111 -0.65 41.77 11.46
CA THR A 111 0.48 40.97 11.95
C THR A 111 0.31 39.51 11.53
N LYS A 112 1.39 38.95 11.01
CA LYS A 112 1.47 37.56 10.53
C LYS A 112 2.43 36.73 11.39
N TYR A 113 2.21 35.43 11.37
CA TYR A 113 2.88 34.48 12.24
C TYR A 113 3.36 33.25 11.46
N THR A 114 4.40 32.60 11.97
CA THR A 114 4.91 31.32 11.48
C THR A 114 4.65 30.24 12.53
N ILE A 115 4.04 29.14 12.11
CA ILE A 115 3.77 27.96 12.91
C ILE A 115 4.82 26.90 12.56
N ILE A 116 5.46 26.32 13.57
CA ILE A 116 6.45 25.25 13.41
C ILE A 116 6.03 24.06 14.26
N MET A 117 5.95 22.87 13.63
CA MET A 117 5.77 21.60 14.31
C MET A 117 7.05 20.78 14.26
N ALA A 118 7.56 20.40 15.42
CA ALA A 118 8.79 19.63 15.53
C ALA A 118 8.71 18.57 16.65
N ASP A 119 9.53 17.53 16.50
CA ASP A 119 9.68 16.46 17.47
C ASP A 119 11.10 16.53 18.06
N PRO A 120 11.28 17.09 19.27
CA PRO A 120 12.60 17.21 19.88
C PRO A 120 13.27 15.87 20.14
N ASP A 121 12.51 14.76 20.21
CA ASP A 121 12.99 13.51 20.77
C ASP A 121 12.89 12.32 19.82
N ALA A 122 12.78 12.53 18.51
CA ALA A 122 12.69 11.42 17.56
C ALA A 122 13.94 10.51 17.57
N PRO A 123 13.78 9.17 17.46
CA PRO A 123 12.51 8.43 17.56
C PRO A 123 11.96 8.36 18.99
N GLY A 124 12.79 8.38 20.02
CA GLY A 124 12.34 8.40 21.41
C GLY A 124 13.28 9.20 22.33
N PRO A 125 12.85 9.50 23.56
CA PRO A 125 13.58 10.37 24.52
C PRO A 125 14.97 9.87 24.90
N THR A 126 15.31 8.61 24.61
CA THR A 126 16.59 7.98 24.96
C THR A 126 17.47 7.68 23.73
N THR A 127 17.05 8.06 22.54
CA THR A 127 17.74 7.73 21.27
C THR A 127 18.08 9.01 20.51
N SER A 128 19.36 9.20 20.13
CA SER A 128 19.89 10.51 19.71
C SER A 128 20.02 10.74 18.20
N PHE A 129 19.56 9.81 17.35
CA PHE A 129 19.93 9.84 15.92
C PHE A 129 18.95 10.59 15.01
N LEU A 130 17.76 10.99 15.48
CA LEU A 130 16.79 11.78 14.69
C LEU A 130 16.17 12.96 15.46
N THR A 131 16.78 13.36 16.58
CA THR A 131 16.29 14.45 17.45
C THR A 131 16.01 15.73 16.68
N ASN A 132 15.04 16.52 17.16
CA ASN A 132 14.55 17.73 16.49
C ASN A 132 14.07 17.46 15.06
N PHE A 133 13.19 16.48 14.88
CA PHE A 133 12.64 16.16 13.58
C PHE A 133 11.58 17.19 13.15
N LEU A 134 11.71 17.76 11.96
CA LEU A 134 10.73 18.74 11.44
C LEU A 134 9.51 18.06 10.83
N HIS A 135 8.32 18.34 11.37
CA HIS A 135 7.06 17.82 10.86
C HIS A 135 6.33 18.78 9.92
N TRP A 136 6.27 20.08 10.25
CA TRP A 136 5.44 21.03 9.51
C TRP A 136 5.89 22.48 9.72
N ILE A 137 5.83 23.31 8.68
CA ILE A 137 6.00 24.77 8.79
C ILE A 137 4.95 25.47 7.94
N VAL A 138 4.22 26.40 8.55
CA VAL A 138 3.26 27.28 7.89
C VAL A 138 3.60 28.73 8.18
N SER A 139 3.73 29.54 7.14
CA SER A 139 3.89 30.98 7.24
C SER A 139 2.58 31.71 6.97
N ASP A 140 2.57 33.01 7.30
CA ASP A 140 1.48 33.93 7.00
C ASP A 140 0.18 33.60 7.76
N ALA A 141 0.29 32.86 8.87
CA ALA A 141 -0.84 32.55 9.73
C ALA A 141 -1.28 33.79 10.53
N GLN A 142 -2.58 33.87 10.83
CA GLN A 142 -3.17 34.96 11.61
C GLN A 142 -4.09 34.41 12.72
N PRO A 143 -4.39 35.22 13.75
CA PRO A 143 -5.29 34.83 14.82
C PRO A 143 -6.67 34.38 14.32
N VAL A 144 -7.35 33.56 15.10
CA VAL A 144 -8.62 32.89 14.73
C VAL A 144 -9.75 33.85 14.33
N CYS A 145 -9.70 35.11 14.73
CA CYS A 145 -10.68 36.13 14.34
C CYS A 145 -10.55 36.60 12.88
N VAL A 146 -9.46 36.24 12.18
CA VAL A 146 -9.26 36.57 10.76
C VAL A 146 -9.79 35.41 9.91
N ALA A 147 -10.96 35.60 9.31
CA ALA A 147 -11.67 34.56 8.55
C ALA A 147 -10.98 34.19 7.22
N ASP A 148 -10.54 35.19 6.46
CA ASP A 148 -9.98 35.01 5.10
C ASP A 148 -8.43 35.01 5.10
N GLN A 149 -7.82 34.31 6.05
CA GLN A 149 -6.36 34.24 6.14
C GLN A 149 -5.77 33.29 5.08
N GLU A 150 -4.84 33.79 4.27
CA GLU A 150 -4.06 32.96 3.34
C GLU A 150 -2.78 32.46 4.01
N ARG A 151 -2.76 31.17 4.35
CA ARG A 151 -1.59 30.49 4.91
C ARG A 151 -0.73 29.93 3.79
N LYS A 152 0.59 30.02 3.94
CA LYS A 152 1.54 29.42 3.00
C LYS A 152 2.31 28.27 3.66
N THR A 153 2.24 27.09 3.06
CA THR A 153 2.99 25.92 3.53
C THR A 153 4.45 26.02 3.08
N VAL A 154 5.37 26.13 4.04
CA VAL A 154 6.82 26.21 3.82
C VAL A 154 7.47 24.83 3.87
N ALA A 155 7.01 23.98 4.80
CA ALA A 155 7.36 22.55 4.86
C ALA A 155 6.06 21.75 5.02
N PRO A 156 5.72 20.84 4.07
CA PRO A 156 4.47 20.09 4.12
C PRO A 156 4.44 19.15 5.32
N TYR A 157 3.25 18.88 5.81
CA TYR A 157 3.01 17.97 6.93
C TYR A 157 3.58 16.59 6.60
N GLN A 158 4.58 16.13 7.36
CA GLN A 158 5.19 14.82 7.18
C GLN A 158 4.77 13.85 8.27
N LEU A 159 4.29 12.70 7.79
CA LEU A 159 3.99 11.52 8.59
C LEU A 159 5.24 10.98 9.32
N LEU A 160 4.99 10.35 10.46
CA LEU A 160 6.00 9.89 11.41
C LEU A 160 6.99 8.89 10.79
N THR A 161 8.27 9.16 10.97
CA THR A 161 9.33 8.14 10.88
C THR A 161 10.50 8.56 11.76
N PRO A 162 10.97 7.69 12.67
CA PRO A 162 10.57 6.31 12.94
C PRO A 162 9.51 6.23 14.05
N LEU A 163 8.64 5.23 13.96
CA LEU A 163 7.72 4.87 15.05
C LEU A 163 8.51 4.39 16.26
N SER A 164 8.47 5.11 17.37
CA SER A 164 9.03 4.64 18.63
C SER A 164 7.99 3.93 19.48
N PHE A 165 8.45 2.92 20.22
CA PHE A 165 7.65 2.29 21.26
C PHE A 165 7.42 3.24 22.44
N THR A 166 8.46 3.97 22.85
CA THR A 166 8.39 4.95 23.93
C THR A 166 7.69 6.22 23.48
N ARG A 167 6.90 6.82 24.38
CA ARG A 167 6.25 8.09 24.09
C ARG A 167 7.28 9.21 23.97
N HIS A 168 7.18 9.99 22.90
CA HIS A 168 7.95 11.20 22.67
C HIS A 168 7.03 12.38 22.32
N ARG A 169 7.60 13.58 22.32
CA ARG A 169 6.83 14.84 22.32
C ARG A 169 6.76 15.42 20.91
N TYR A 170 5.60 15.94 20.56
CA TYR A 170 5.38 16.68 19.32
C TYR A 170 4.93 18.09 19.68
N THR A 171 5.76 19.08 19.37
CA THR A 171 5.54 20.48 19.75
C THR A 171 5.03 21.30 18.59
N PHE A 172 4.15 22.23 18.89
CA PHE A 172 3.70 23.30 18.01
C PHE A 172 4.16 24.61 18.62
N PHE A 173 4.87 25.44 17.84
CA PHE A 173 5.29 26.77 18.24
C PHE A 173 4.75 27.81 17.27
N VAL A 174 4.35 28.96 17.81
CA VAL A 174 3.96 30.15 17.04
C VAL A 174 5.03 31.21 17.24
N TYR A 175 5.50 31.79 16.14
CA TYR A 175 6.47 32.87 16.10
C TYR A 175 5.90 34.06 15.35
N ARG A 176 6.17 35.28 15.82
CA ARG A 176 5.79 36.52 15.13
C ARG A 176 6.76 36.78 13.98
N GLN A 177 6.22 37.18 12.82
CA GLN A 177 7.02 37.55 11.66
C GLN A 177 7.45 39.02 11.72
N PRO A 178 8.68 39.37 11.29
CA PRO A 178 9.09 40.76 11.15
C PRO A 178 8.34 41.44 9.99
N PRO A 179 8.24 42.79 9.97
CA PRO A 179 7.64 43.51 8.85
C PRO A 179 8.30 43.17 7.52
N GLY A 180 7.50 42.87 6.49
CA GLY A 180 8.01 42.52 5.16
C GLY A 180 8.61 41.11 5.05
N TYR A 181 8.37 40.23 6.03
CA TYR A 181 8.81 38.85 5.99
C TYR A 181 8.38 38.13 4.71
N VAL A 182 9.33 37.45 4.07
CA VAL A 182 9.09 36.55 2.95
C VAL A 182 9.58 35.17 3.37
N ALA A 183 8.67 34.20 3.42
CA ALA A 183 9.04 32.85 3.75
C ALA A 183 10.05 32.30 2.73
N PRO A 184 11.09 31.58 3.20
CA PRO A 184 12.09 30.98 2.32
C PRO A 184 11.43 30.02 1.30
N ALA A 185 12.12 29.74 0.19
CA ALA A 185 11.66 28.77 -0.79
C ALA A 185 11.32 27.43 -0.10
N GLN A 186 10.30 26.72 -0.63
CA GLN A 186 9.80 25.47 -0.03
C GLN A 186 10.96 24.55 0.35
N LEU A 187 10.97 24.11 1.61
CA LEU A 187 11.82 23.01 2.06
C LEU A 187 11.26 21.72 1.43
N GLN A 188 11.53 21.51 0.14
CA GLN A 188 11.08 20.33 -0.61
C GLN A 188 11.79 19.08 -0.10
N ASN A 189 11.01 18.03 0.18
CA ASN A 189 11.18 16.58 -0.06
C ASN A 189 12.57 15.93 -0.19
N LEU A 190 13.68 16.54 0.22
CA LEU A 190 15.00 15.94 0.18
C LEU A 190 15.16 15.00 1.39
N PRO A 191 15.35 13.69 1.17
CA PRO A 191 15.65 12.74 2.23
C PRO A 191 16.89 13.22 3.02
N GLY A 192 16.75 13.39 4.33
CA GLY A 192 17.85 13.81 5.23
C GLY A 192 17.77 15.24 5.80
N VAL A 193 16.89 16.12 5.28
CA VAL A 193 16.84 17.56 5.70
C VAL A 193 15.97 17.81 6.95
N ARG A 194 15.17 16.84 7.39
CA ARG A 194 14.23 17.01 8.52
C ARG A 194 14.77 16.59 9.87
N ALA A 195 15.71 15.64 9.90
CA ALA A 195 16.35 15.21 11.14
C ALA A 195 17.39 16.25 11.58
N GLY A 196 17.48 16.52 12.89
CA GLY A 196 18.40 17.55 13.39
C GLY A 196 18.00 18.97 13.02
N PHE A 197 16.73 19.23 12.71
CA PHE A 197 16.24 20.56 12.37
C PHE A 197 16.33 21.50 13.57
N ASN A 198 17.19 22.51 13.48
CA ASN A 198 17.37 23.47 14.55
C ASN A 198 16.32 24.60 14.45
N VAL A 199 15.22 24.46 15.21
CA VAL A 199 14.11 25.44 15.26
C VAL A 199 14.60 26.84 15.66
N THR A 200 15.53 26.92 16.62
CA THR A 200 16.14 28.19 17.05
C THR A 200 16.90 28.82 15.89
N LYS A 201 17.83 28.10 15.27
CA LYS A 201 18.59 28.61 14.13
C LYS A 201 17.67 29.07 12.99
N TYR A 202 16.61 28.32 12.69
CA TYR A 202 15.63 28.71 11.69
C TYR A 202 14.94 30.03 12.07
N ALA A 203 14.54 30.21 13.33
CA ALA A 203 13.96 31.47 13.81
C ALA A 203 14.95 32.64 13.70
N ASP A 204 16.22 32.45 14.11
CA ASP A 204 17.30 33.44 14.02
C ASP A 204 17.53 33.88 12.57
N ASP A 205 17.79 32.91 11.68
CA ASP A 205 18.11 33.14 10.27
C ASP A 205 16.97 33.88 9.53
N ASN A 206 15.73 33.77 10.04
CA ASN A 206 14.52 34.34 9.44
C ASN A 206 13.98 35.57 10.22
N GLY A 207 14.67 36.01 11.27
CA GLY A 207 14.25 37.15 12.10
C GLY A 207 12.92 36.94 12.82
N LEU A 208 12.53 35.70 13.09
CA LEU A 208 11.26 35.37 13.76
C LEU A 208 11.36 35.67 15.26
N GLU A 209 10.35 36.34 15.81
CA GLU A 209 10.28 36.69 17.24
C GLU A 209 9.43 35.66 18.00
N GLY A 210 9.99 35.00 19.01
CA GLY A 210 9.29 33.99 19.81
C GLY A 210 10.17 32.82 20.27
N PRO A 211 9.56 31.69 20.67
CA PRO A 211 8.14 31.35 20.50
C PRO A 211 7.23 32.19 21.41
N ILE A 212 6.09 32.61 20.88
CA ILE A 212 5.08 33.44 21.59
C ILE A 212 3.82 32.64 21.97
N GLY A 213 3.75 31.38 21.57
CA GLY A 213 2.66 30.46 21.88
C GLY A 213 3.07 29.04 21.54
N GLY A 214 2.44 28.07 22.17
CA GLY A 214 2.68 26.68 21.85
C GLY A 214 1.72 25.70 22.49
N ASN A 215 1.69 24.50 21.92
CA ASN A 215 0.97 23.34 22.47
C ASN A 215 1.78 22.07 22.13
N PHE A 216 1.53 20.96 22.80
CA PHE A 216 2.21 19.70 22.48
C PHE A 216 1.40 18.49 22.93
N TYR A 217 1.63 17.36 22.28
CA TYR A 217 1.15 16.06 22.73
C TYR A 217 2.30 15.07 22.86
N ARG A 218 1.99 13.91 23.46
CA ARG A 218 2.88 12.75 23.51
C ARG A 218 2.33 11.62 22.67
N GLN A 219 3.19 10.92 21.97
CA GLN A 219 2.80 9.80 21.11
C GLN A 219 3.93 8.78 21.05
N GLY A 220 3.56 7.50 20.96
CA GLY A 220 4.46 6.36 20.91
C GLY A 220 3.61 5.09 20.80
N LEU A 221 4.18 3.97 20.37
CA LEU A 221 3.42 2.73 20.16
C LEU A 221 2.86 2.17 21.48
N ALA A 222 3.45 2.44 22.65
CA ALA A 222 2.87 2.06 23.95
C ALA A 222 1.43 2.59 24.15
N SER A 223 1.15 3.79 23.63
CA SER A 223 -0.18 4.41 23.64
C SER A 223 -1.21 3.65 22.80
N PHE A 224 -0.76 2.89 21.80
CA PHE A 224 -1.60 2.07 20.93
C PHE A 224 -2.00 0.74 21.60
N PHE A 225 -1.19 0.23 22.54
CA PHE A 225 -1.42 -1.03 23.23
C PHE A 225 -2.05 -0.89 24.63
N GLY A 226 -2.33 0.34 25.10
CA GLY A 226 -2.83 0.57 26.46
C GLY A 226 -1.80 0.25 27.57
N VAL A 227 -0.52 0.14 27.21
CA VAL A 227 0.56 -0.21 28.13
C VAL A 227 1.20 1.08 28.66
N GLY A 228 1.51 1.11 29.96
CA GLY A 228 2.28 2.22 30.57
C GLY A 228 3.67 2.34 29.93
N ASP A 229 4.32 3.50 30.07
CA ASP A 229 5.70 3.64 29.60
C ASP A 229 6.58 2.60 30.33
N PRO A 230 7.49 1.90 29.63
CA PRO A 230 8.37 0.93 30.27
C PRO A 230 9.20 1.63 31.36
N VAL A 231 9.07 1.16 32.60
CA VAL A 231 9.91 1.59 33.71
C VAL A 231 11.36 1.21 33.38
N PRO A 232 12.35 2.11 33.55
CA PRO A 232 13.74 1.74 33.34
C PRO A 232 14.08 0.55 34.25
N ALA A 233 14.60 -0.54 33.66
CA ALA A 233 14.95 -1.73 34.43
C ALA A 233 15.97 -1.38 35.52
N PRO A 234 15.76 -1.77 36.78
CA PRO A 234 16.81 -1.66 37.78
C PRO A 234 17.95 -2.63 37.43
N ALA A 235 19.18 -2.20 37.68
CA ALA A 235 20.38 -2.96 37.42
C ALA A 235 20.28 -4.38 38.01
N ALA A 236 20.62 -5.37 37.19
CA ALA A 236 20.48 -6.79 37.45
C ALA A 236 21.09 -7.21 38.80
N ARG A 237 20.32 -7.98 39.57
CA ARG A 237 20.87 -8.96 40.53
C ARG A 237 20.25 -10.32 40.24
N SER A 238 21.13 -11.30 40.11
CA SER A 238 20.81 -12.70 39.88
C SER A 238 20.14 -13.31 41.12
N SER A 239 19.12 -14.14 40.89
CA SER A 239 18.99 -15.42 41.60
C SER A 239 17.92 -16.29 40.94
N SER A 240 18.21 -17.58 41.01
CA SER A 240 17.56 -18.73 40.40
C SER A 240 16.17 -19.02 40.95
N ILE A 241 15.19 -19.27 40.06
CA ILE A 241 14.09 -20.21 40.35
C ILE A 241 13.80 -21.02 39.07
N ARG A 242 14.28 -22.26 39.04
CA ARG A 242 13.65 -23.36 38.26
C ARG A 242 12.65 -24.02 39.19
N GLN A 243 11.37 -24.07 38.82
CA GLN A 243 10.55 -25.30 38.81
C GLN A 243 9.09 -25.01 38.48
N SER A 244 8.48 -26.03 37.84
CA SER A 244 7.06 -26.31 37.60
C SER A 244 6.30 -25.40 36.64
N LEU A 245 6.35 -25.74 35.34
CA LEU A 245 5.27 -25.51 34.38
C LEU A 245 5.34 -26.59 33.28
N ASP A 246 5.37 -27.86 33.68
CA ASP A 246 4.99 -28.97 32.80
C ASP A 246 3.67 -29.51 33.34
N THR A 247 2.73 -29.81 32.44
CA THR A 247 1.34 -30.27 32.67
C THR A 247 0.28 -29.20 32.98
N CYS A 248 -0.06 -28.39 31.99
CA CYS A 248 -1.46 -28.07 31.71
C CYS A 248 -1.63 -27.60 30.26
N CYS A 249 -2.61 -28.18 29.56
CA CYS A 249 -3.18 -27.71 28.28
C CYS A 249 -2.42 -28.07 26.99
N HIS A 250 -2.50 -29.33 26.54
CA HIS A 250 -2.44 -29.66 25.11
C HIS A 250 -3.86 -29.92 24.62
N ASN A 251 -4.63 -28.84 24.41
CA ASN A 251 -5.84 -28.89 23.60
C ASN A 251 -5.49 -28.26 22.24
N PRO A 252 -5.44 -29.03 21.13
CA PRO A 252 -5.06 -28.50 19.82
C PRO A 252 -5.97 -27.35 19.35
N ASP A 253 -7.23 -27.30 19.78
CA ASP A 253 -8.14 -26.18 19.48
C ASP A 253 -7.71 -24.87 20.15
N MET A 254 -7.14 -24.91 21.37
CA MET A 254 -6.63 -23.71 22.06
C MET A 254 -5.38 -23.10 21.38
N GLN A 255 -4.56 -23.93 20.73
CA GLN A 255 -3.39 -23.46 19.98
C GLN A 255 -3.77 -22.84 18.63
N LYS A 256 -4.96 -23.12 18.11
CA LYS A 256 -5.43 -22.53 16.87
C LYS A 256 -5.96 -21.12 17.10
N ASP A 257 -6.72 -20.93 18.17
CA ASP A 257 -7.24 -19.62 18.58
C ASP A 257 -6.12 -18.61 18.90
N ILE A 258 -4.97 -19.07 19.42
CA ILE A 258 -3.86 -18.15 19.76
C ILE A 258 -3.28 -17.45 18.52
N LEU A 259 -3.29 -18.11 17.36
CA LEU A 259 -2.73 -17.57 16.11
C LEU A 259 -3.59 -16.44 15.52
N ASP A 260 -4.82 -16.27 15.99
CA ASP A 260 -5.67 -15.12 15.64
C ASP A 260 -5.38 -13.88 16.49
N ASP A 261 -4.53 -14.00 17.51
CA ASP A 261 -4.20 -12.91 18.44
C ASP A 261 -2.72 -12.52 18.43
N ILE A 262 -1.80 -13.47 18.25
CA ILE A 262 -0.35 -13.22 18.35
C ILE A 262 0.31 -13.01 17.00
N SER A 263 1.38 -12.21 16.98
CA SER A 263 2.32 -12.20 15.85
C SER A 263 3.04 -13.54 15.74
N HIS A 264 3.13 -14.08 14.54
CA HIS A 264 3.82 -15.33 14.25
C HIS A 264 4.33 -15.35 12.81
N ARG A 265 5.19 -16.30 12.46
CA ARG A 265 5.65 -16.49 11.08
C ARG A 265 5.08 -17.78 10.52
N ARG A 266 4.70 -17.77 9.24
CA ARG A 266 4.23 -18.95 8.51
C ARG A 266 5.17 -19.25 7.36
N TYR A 267 5.55 -20.52 7.22
CA TYR A 267 6.48 -20.95 6.18
C TYR A 267 5.75 -21.15 4.85
N ASN A 268 6.36 -20.66 3.77
CA ASN A 268 5.98 -20.91 2.39
C ASN A 268 6.87 -22.05 1.82
N PRO A 269 6.36 -23.28 1.72
CA PRO A 269 7.13 -24.40 1.20
C PRO A 269 7.38 -24.31 -0.31
N LEU A 270 6.58 -23.55 -1.06
CA LEU A 270 6.83 -23.33 -2.49
C LEU A 270 8.07 -22.47 -2.75
N ARG A 271 8.42 -21.57 -1.82
CA ARG A 271 9.52 -20.61 -2.01
C ARG A 271 10.69 -20.79 -1.06
N GLY A 272 10.54 -21.63 -0.05
CA GLY A 272 11.53 -21.75 1.03
C GLY A 272 11.62 -20.51 1.93
N SER A 273 10.56 -19.70 2.00
CA SER A 273 10.55 -18.40 2.69
C SER A 273 9.50 -18.32 3.79
N TRP A 274 9.44 -17.21 4.51
CA TRP A 274 8.51 -16.98 5.63
C TRP A 274 7.68 -15.72 5.41
N VAL A 275 6.47 -15.72 5.97
CA VAL A 275 5.57 -14.56 6.01
C VAL A 275 5.27 -14.21 7.47
N LEU A 276 5.48 -12.95 7.84
CA LEU A 276 5.10 -12.42 9.14
C LEU A 276 3.58 -12.16 9.19
N VAL A 277 2.88 -12.81 10.10
CA VAL A 277 1.44 -12.62 10.33
C VAL A 277 1.25 -11.82 11.60
N SER A 278 0.46 -10.75 11.56
CA SER A 278 0.22 -9.86 12.70
C SER A 278 -1.28 -9.57 12.89
N PRO A 279 -2.06 -10.57 13.34
CA PRO A 279 -3.52 -10.55 13.40
C PRO A 279 -4.11 -9.36 14.16
N HIS A 280 -3.49 -8.98 15.29
CA HIS A 280 -3.92 -7.86 16.12
C HIS A 280 -3.95 -6.52 15.38
N ARG A 281 -3.23 -6.37 14.26
CA ARG A 281 -3.29 -5.17 13.41
C ARG A 281 -4.66 -4.99 12.75
N THR A 282 -5.48 -6.06 12.67
CA THR A 282 -6.88 -5.97 12.25
C THR A 282 -7.82 -5.32 13.27
N LYS A 283 -7.45 -5.33 14.56
CA LYS A 283 -8.23 -4.70 15.65
C LYS A 283 -8.08 -3.18 15.69
N ARG A 284 -7.22 -2.61 14.83
CA ARG A 284 -7.08 -1.16 14.63
C ARG A 284 -8.43 -0.61 14.14
N PRO A 285 -9.10 0.31 14.88
CA PRO A 285 -10.39 0.84 14.46
C PRO A 285 -10.27 1.49 13.09
N TRP A 286 -10.96 0.94 12.11
CA TRP A 286 -11.07 1.55 10.78
C TRP A 286 -12.33 2.43 10.76
N GLN A 287 -12.13 3.74 10.65
CA GLN A 287 -13.19 4.74 10.48
C GLN A 287 -13.12 5.39 9.08
N GLY A 288 -12.69 4.62 8.07
CA GLY A 288 -12.67 5.09 6.69
C GLY A 288 -14.08 5.13 6.08
N GLN A 289 -14.25 5.90 5.01
CA GLN A 289 -15.49 5.90 4.25
C GLN A 289 -15.74 4.50 3.68
N LYS A 290 -16.95 3.99 3.89
CA LYS A 290 -17.53 2.93 3.05
C LYS A 290 -18.05 3.60 1.80
N GLU A 291 -17.66 3.10 0.64
CA GLU A 291 -18.20 3.58 -0.63
C GLU A 291 -19.48 2.84 -0.96
N GLU A 292 -20.40 3.53 -1.63
CA GLU A 292 -21.62 2.93 -2.13
C GLU A 292 -21.33 2.09 -3.38
N PRO A 293 -22.01 0.96 -3.57
CA PRO A 293 -21.90 0.15 -4.78
C PRO A 293 -22.17 0.99 -6.04
N SER A 294 -21.36 0.79 -7.08
CA SER A 294 -21.54 1.47 -8.36
C SER A 294 -21.74 0.49 -9.51
N LYS A 295 -22.56 0.88 -10.49
CA LYS A 295 -22.72 0.13 -11.75
C LYS A 295 -21.50 0.30 -12.64
N ASN A 296 -21.20 -0.71 -13.44
CA ASN A 296 -20.25 -0.55 -14.53
C ASN A 296 -20.89 0.33 -15.62
N VAL A 297 -20.29 1.47 -15.91
CA VAL A 297 -20.77 2.46 -16.89
C VAL A 297 -20.02 2.39 -18.23
N LEU A 298 -19.09 1.44 -18.38
CA LEU A 298 -18.34 1.25 -19.61
C LEU A 298 -19.29 0.80 -20.74
N PRO A 299 -19.09 1.28 -21.98
CA PRO A 299 -19.87 0.84 -23.12
C PRO A 299 -19.45 -0.58 -23.53
N THR A 300 -20.36 -1.35 -24.14
CA THR A 300 -20.05 -2.67 -24.73
C THR A 300 -18.97 -2.57 -25.82
N TYR A 301 -18.90 -1.44 -26.52
CA TYR A 301 -17.88 -1.14 -27.50
C TYR A 301 -17.40 0.29 -27.35
N ASP A 302 -16.09 0.48 -27.28
CA ASP A 302 -15.44 1.79 -27.25
C ASP A 302 -14.63 1.99 -28.55
N PRO A 303 -15.00 2.96 -29.42
CA PRO A 303 -14.27 3.25 -30.67
C PRO A 303 -12.85 3.79 -30.46
N SER A 304 -12.51 4.24 -29.24
CA SER A 304 -11.18 4.73 -28.88
C SER A 304 -10.29 3.65 -28.26
N CYS A 305 -10.86 2.52 -27.86
CA CYS A 305 -10.12 1.43 -27.23
C CYS A 305 -9.33 0.63 -28.28
N TYR A 306 -8.00 0.59 -28.14
CA TYR A 306 -7.10 -0.11 -29.07
C TYR A 306 -7.17 -1.64 -29.00
N LEU A 307 -8.01 -2.21 -28.12
CA LEU A 307 -8.24 -3.65 -28.00
C LEU A 307 -9.56 -4.10 -28.62
N CYS A 308 -10.56 -3.21 -28.77
CA CYS A 308 -11.86 -3.58 -29.33
C CYS A 308 -11.77 -4.09 -30.79
N PRO A 309 -12.74 -4.92 -31.23
CA PRO A 309 -12.80 -5.43 -32.60
C PRO A 309 -12.82 -4.30 -33.65
N GLY A 310 -12.07 -4.46 -34.74
CA GLY A 310 -12.01 -3.48 -35.84
C GLY A 310 -11.25 -2.18 -35.53
N ASN A 311 -10.88 -1.91 -34.27
CA ASN A 311 -10.16 -0.70 -33.92
C ASN A 311 -8.68 -0.77 -34.30
N LYS A 312 -8.05 0.40 -34.43
CA LYS A 312 -6.60 0.50 -34.59
C LYS A 312 -5.90 0.20 -33.27
N ARG A 313 -4.86 -0.62 -33.35
CA ARG A 313 -3.89 -0.87 -32.28
C ARG A 313 -2.97 0.32 -32.06
N ALA A 314 -2.21 0.28 -30.97
CA ALA A 314 -1.35 1.37 -30.56
C ALA A 314 -0.24 1.70 -31.58
N GLN A 315 0.29 0.70 -32.30
CA GLN A 315 1.24 0.91 -33.40
C GLN A 315 0.60 1.03 -34.79
N GLY A 316 -0.73 1.11 -34.89
CA GLY A 316 -1.44 1.47 -36.12
C GLY A 316 -1.98 0.30 -36.95
N ASP A 317 -1.62 -0.94 -36.64
CA ASP A 317 -2.30 -2.13 -37.18
C ASP A 317 -3.79 -2.12 -36.79
N SER A 318 -4.63 -2.87 -37.49
CA SER A 318 -6.06 -2.99 -37.15
C SER A 318 -6.37 -4.34 -36.54
N ASN A 319 -7.20 -4.34 -35.50
CA ASN A 319 -7.78 -5.56 -34.96
C ASN A 319 -8.77 -6.15 -35.98
N PRO A 320 -8.82 -7.48 -36.14
CA PRO A 320 -9.87 -8.10 -36.92
C PRO A 320 -11.24 -7.85 -36.27
N GLN A 321 -12.30 -8.10 -37.01
CA GLN A 321 -13.63 -8.26 -36.44
C GLN A 321 -13.68 -9.63 -35.76
N TYR A 322 -13.30 -9.69 -34.48
CA TYR A 322 -13.30 -10.92 -33.69
C TYR A 322 -14.58 -10.99 -32.83
N ASP A 323 -15.08 -12.20 -32.62
CA ASP A 323 -16.33 -12.51 -31.90
C ASP A 323 -16.11 -13.23 -30.56
N SER A 324 -14.86 -13.60 -30.26
CA SER A 324 -14.47 -14.33 -29.05
C SER A 324 -13.09 -13.82 -28.56
N THR A 325 -12.17 -14.71 -28.19
CA THR A 325 -10.80 -14.32 -27.83
C THR A 325 -9.99 -13.94 -29.06
N PHE A 326 -9.17 -12.90 -28.96
CA PHE A 326 -8.21 -12.52 -29.99
C PHE A 326 -6.80 -12.36 -29.42
N VAL A 327 -5.82 -12.98 -30.09
CA VAL A 327 -4.41 -13.00 -29.70
C VAL A 327 -3.57 -12.29 -30.75
N PHE A 328 -2.66 -11.43 -30.29
CA PHE A 328 -1.67 -10.79 -31.14
C PHE A 328 -0.35 -10.57 -30.38
N VAL A 329 0.75 -10.41 -31.12
CA VAL A 329 2.05 -10.04 -30.54
C VAL A 329 1.96 -8.62 -30.01
N ASN A 330 2.39 -8.42 -28.76
CA ASN A 330 2.32 -7.12 -28.10
C ASN A 330 3.15 -6.07 -28.87
N ASP A 331 2.49 -4.99 -29.29
CA ASP A 331 3.11 -3.85 -29.97
C ASP A 331 4.34 -3.29 -29.20
N TYR A 332 4.32 -3.37 -27.86
CA TYR A 332 5.42 -2.96 -26.98
C TYR A 332 5.96 -4.14 -26.17
N SER A 333 6.38 -5.19 -26.87
CA SER A 333 6.95 -6.40 -26.25
C SER A 333 8.15 -6.09 -25.34
N ALA A 334 8.12 -6.62 -24.11
CA ALA A 334 9.20 -6.47 -23.12
C ALA A 334 10.47 -7.27 -23.49
N VAL A 335 10.28 -8.38 -24.20
CA VAL A 335 11.35 -9.22 -24.78
C VAL A 335 11.08 -9.43 -26.26
N LYS A 336 12.13 -9.58 -27.05
CA LYS A 336 12.05 -9.78 -28.50
C LYS A 336 12.60 -11.14 -28.90
N GLU A 337 12.05 -11.70 -29.97
CA GLU A 337 12.44 -13.01 -30.47
C GLU A 337 13.83 -12.95 -31.11
N GLU A 338 14.13 -11.82 -31.75
CA GLU A 338 15.42 -11.50 -32.35
C GLU A 338 16.05 -10.28 -31.65
N GLN A 339 17.34 -10.42 -31.30
CA GLN A 339 18.19 -9.35 -30.80
C GLN A 339 19.66 -9.67 -31.09
N THR A 340 20.55 -8.69 -30.93
CA THR A 340 22.00 -8.92 -31.02
C THR A 340 22.45 -9.91 -29.95
N GLU A 341 23.16 -10.95 -30.35
CA GLU A 341 23.72 -11.93 -29.41
C GLU A 341 24.70 -11.25 -28.44
N TYR A 342 24.51 -11.48 -27.15
CA TYR A 342 25.36 -10.92 -26.10
C TYR A 342 26.41 -11.94 -25.68
N HIS A 343 27.69 -11.61 -25.90
CA HIS A 343 28.82 -12.42 -25.44
C HIS A 343 29.50 -11.74 -24.24
N PRO A 344 29.37 -12.29 -23.01
CA PRO A 344 30.03 -11.72 -21.86
C PRO A 344 31.57 -11.79 -21.99
N PRO A 345 32.32 -10.77 -21.48
CA PRO A 345 33.78 -10.80 -21.52
C PRO A 345 34.36 -12.02 -20.79
N LYS A 346 35.23 -12.78 -21.44
CA LYS A 346 35.88 -14.00 -20.90
C LYS A 346 37.07 -13.70 -19.96
N GLU A 347 36.94 -12.73 -19.07
CA GLU A 347 38.02 -12.34 -18.15
C GLU A 347 37.96 -13.16 -16.84
N ASN A 348 38.37 -14.42 -16.92
CA ASN A 348 38.41 -15.31 -15.76
C ASN A 348 39.30 -14.75 -14.63
N GLY A 349 38.81 -14.79 -13.39
CA GLY A 349 39.57 -14.44 -12.19
C GLY A 349 39.55 -12.96 -11.77
N ARG A 350 38.94 -12.06 -12.55
CA ARG A 350 38.77 -10.65 -12.14
C ARG A 350 37.58 -10.47 -11.19
N LEU A 351 37.55 -9.35 -10.46
CA LEU A 351 36.43 -9.02 -9.57
C LEU A 351 35.14 -8.76 -10.37
N ALA A 352 35.26 -8.09 -11.53
CA ALA A 352 34.13 -7.78 -12.39
C ALA A 352 33.41 -9.03 -12.91
N SER A 353 34.14 -10.07 -13.34
CA SER A 353 33.53 -11.33 -13.79
C SER A 353 32.83 -12.12 -12.69
N ARG A 354 33.08 -11.81 -11.41
CA ARG A 354 32.37 -12.38 -10.25
C ARG A 354 31.12 -11.60 -9.87
N LEU A 355 31.13 -10.26 -10.00
CA LEU A 355 30.07 -9.39 -9.47
C LEU A 355 29.12 -8.83 -10.54
N LEU A 356 29.58 -8.67 -11.77
CA LEU A 356 28.85 -7.99 -12.85
C LEU A 356 28.49 -8.99 -13.94
N ARG A 357 27.61 -9.93 -13.61
CA ARG A 357 27.12 -10.95 -14.55
C ARG A 357 25.89 -10.44 -15.29
N ALA A 358 25.89 -10.62 -16.61
CA ALA A 358 24.74 -10.38 -17.46
C ALA A 358 24.61 -11.56 -18.43
N GLU A 359 23.37 -11.90 -18.75
CA GLU A 359 23.01 -12.97 -19.67
C GLU A 359 21.96 -12.43 -20.66
N GLY A 360 22.11 -12.75 -21.94
CA GLY A 360 21.12 -12.36 -22.94
C GLY A 360 19.85 -13.17 -22.75
N THR A 361 18.69 -12.51 -22.86
CA THR A 361 17.38 -13.18 -22.84
C THR A 361 16.56 -12.71 -24.04
N THR A 362 15.89 -13.65 -24.69
CA THR A 362 15.00 -13.43 -25.83
C THR A 362 13.64 -14.03 -25.52
N GLY A 363 12.62 -13.65 -26.27
CA GLY A 363 11.28 -14.12 -25.98
C GLY A 363 10.20 -13.53 -26.86
N LYS A 364 8.95 -13.78 -26.49
CA LYS A 364 7.78 -13.30 -27.23
C LYS A 364 6.66 -12.92 -26.26
N CYS A 365 6.12 -11.72 -26.44
CA CYS A 365 5.02 -11.21 -25.63
C CYS A 365 3.75 -11.17 -26.47
N TYR A 366 2.67 -11.73 -25.93
CA TYR A 366 1.34 -11.70 -26.53
C TYR A 366 0.37 -10.94 -25.63
N VAL A 367 -0.59 -10.27 -26.26
CA VAL A 367 -1.82 -9.79 -25.63
C VAL A 367 -2.95 -10.74 -26.02
N ILE A 368 -3.79 -11.09 -25.05
CA ILE A 368 -4.92 -12.02 -25.20
C ILE A 368 -6.18 -11.28 -24.76
N THR A 369 -7.00 -10.83 -25.69
CA THR A 369 -8.34 -10.30 -25.37
C THR A 369 -9.27 -11.45 -25.01
N PHE A 370 -10.07 -11.28 -23.97
CA PHE A 370 -10.95 -12.33 -23.46
C PHE A 370 -12.34 -12.32 -24.10
N SER A 371 -12.81 -11.15 -24.53
CA SER A 371 -14.14 -10.96 -25.14
C SER A 371 -14.10 -9.77 -26.11
N PRO A 372 -14.97 -9.71 -27.14
CA PRO A 372 -15.18 -8.49 -27.91
C PRO A 372 -15.83 -7.36 -27.09
N GLU A 373 -16.51 -7.68 -25.99
CA GLU A 373 -17.23 -6.70 -25.17
C GLU A 373 -16.29 -5.98 -24.20
N HIS A 374 -16.25 -4.65 -24.32
CA HIS A 374 -15.36 -3.77 -23.57
C HIS A 374 -15.78 -3.56 -22.10
N ASN A 375 -17.04 -3.80 -21.76
CA ASN A 375 -17.60 -3.57 -20.44
C ASN A 375 -17.61 -4.83 -19.55
N LEU A 376 -17.06 -5.95 -20.00
CA LEU A 376 -16.99 -7.18 -19.22
C LEU A 376 -15.66 -7.28 -18.45
N THR A 377 -15.71 -7.98 -17.33
CA THR A 377 -14.53 -8.53 -16.64
C THR A 377 -14.70 -10.04 -16.49
N LEU A 378 -13.66 -10.77 -16.07
CA LEU A 378 -13.81 -12.19 -15.76
C LEU A 378 -14.93 -12.46 -14.75
N ALA A 379 -15.18 -11.54 -13.81
CA ALA A 379 -16.27 -11.70 -12.84
C ALA A 379 -17.67 -11.70 -13.49
N ASP A 380 -17.83 -11.04 -14.64
CA ASP A 380 -19.11 -10.92 -15.36
C ASP A 380 -19.38 -12.12 -16.29
N MET A 381 -18.32 -12.82 -16.70
CA MET A 381 -18.37 -13.96 -17.62
C MET A 381 -18.95 -15.21 -16.94
N GLN A 382 -19.84 -15.92 -17.63
CA GLN A 382 -20.26 -17.25 -17.17
C GLN A 382 -19.15 -18.28 -17.46
N PRO A 383 -19.14 -19.44 -16.79
CA PRO A 383 -18.12 -20.47 -17.02
C PRO A 383 -17.99 -20.86 -18.51
N GLN A 384 -19.11 -20.95 -19.23
CA GLN A 384 -19.11 -21.21 -20.68
C GLN A 384 -18.38 -20.14 -21.50
N ASP A 385 -18.44 -18.87 -21.08
CA ASP A 385 -17.80 -17.73 -21.76
C ASP A 385 -16.29 -17.69 -21.46
N MET A 386 -15.84 -18.32 -20.37
CA MET A 386 -14.43 -18.46 -20.02
C MET A 386 -13.74 -19.62 -20.75
N MET A 387 -14.50 -20.60 -21.25
CA MET A 387 -13.92 -21.75 -21.96
C MET A 387 -13.07 -21.34 -23.17
N PRO A 388 -13.48 -20.39 -24.03
CA PRO A 388 -12.63 -19.83 -25.08
C PRO A 388 -11.28 -19.30 -24.55
N VAL A 389 -11.28 -18.62 -23.39
CA VAL A 389 -10.07 -18.09 -22.76
C VAL A 389 -9.10 -19.21 -22.37
N ILE A 390 -9.59 -20.22 -21.64
CA ILE A 390 -8.79 -21.38 -21.22
C ILE A 390 -8.27 -22.16 -22.43
N ASN A 391 -9.11 -22.32 -23.46
CA ASN A 391 -8.71 -22.97 -24.71
C ASN A 391 -7.61 -22.17 -25.42
N THR A 392 -7.69 -20.85 -25.43
CA THR A 392 -6.67 -19.98 -26.01
C THR A 392 -5.35 -20.04 -25.22
N TRP A 393 -5.40 -20.06 -23.89
CA TRP A 393 -4.22 -20.31 -23.05
C TRP A 393 -3.60 -21.69 -23.32
N THR A 394 -4.43 -22.72 -23.47
CA THR A 394 -3.95 -24.08 -23.78
C THR A 394 -3.30 -24.14 -25.16
N LYS A 395 -3.91 -23.49 -26.16
CA LYS A 395 -3.41 -23.45 -27.55
C LYS A 395 -2.05 -22.74 -27.63
N ILE A 396 -1.92 -21.57 -27.02
CA ILE A 396 -0.66 -20.81 -27.06
C ILE A 396 0.45 -21.56 -26.32
N TYR A 397 0.16 -22.19 -25.19
CA TYR A 397 1.14 -23.02 -24.49
C TYR A 397 1.57 -24.23 -25.34
N THR A 398 0.60 -24.96 -25.90
CA THR A 398 0.86 -26.13 -26.76
C THR A 398 1.74 -25.78 -27.97
N SER A 399 1.49 -24.64 -28.62
CA SER A 399 2.24 -24.25 -29.83
C SER A 399 3.72 -23.90 -29.56
N HIS A 400 4.11 -23.76 -28.29
CA HIS A 400 5.47 -23.43 -27.86
C HIS A 400 6.14 -24.56 -27.06
N LEU A 401 5.46 -25.68 -26.84
CA LEU A 401 6.06 -26.85 -26.20
C LEU A 401 7.23 -27.38 -27.04
N ASP A 402 8.28 -27.79 -26.34
CA ASP A 402 9.41 -28.50 -26.96
C ASP A 402 8.90 -29.75 -27.68
N PRO A 403 9.29 -30.02 -28.95
CA PRO A 403 8.92 -31.24 -29.68
C PRO A 403 9.24 -32.55 -28.95
N HIS A 404 10.18 -32.53 -28.01
CA HIS A 404 10.55 -33.67 -27.17
C HIS A 404 9.88 -33.67 -25.80
N SER A 405 9.07 -32.67 -25.47
CA SER A 405 8.38 -32.57 -24.19
C SER A 405 7.46 -33.76 -23.95
N PRO A 406 7.48 -34.39 -22.75
CA PRO A 406 6.53 -35.43 -22.40
C PRO A 406 5.07 -34.93 -22.38
N LEU A 407 4.85 -33.61 -22.29
CA LEU A 407 3.53 -32.99 -22.28
C LEU A 407 2.82 -33.03 -23.64
N LEU A 408 3.56 -33.17 -24.76
CA LEU A 408 2.95 -33.30 -26.08
C LEU A 408 2.13 -34.58 -26.26
N ARG A 409 2.40 -35.62 -25.45
CA ARG A 409 1.58 -36.85 -25.48
C ARG A 409 0.15 -36.61 -24.97
N ALA A 410 -0.05 -35.57 -24.17
CA ALA A 410 -1.37 -35.15 -23.69
C ALA A 410 -2.09 -34.22 -24.69
N THR A 411 -1.37 -33.65 -25.65
CA THR A 411 -1.94 -32.73 -26.64
C THR A 411 -2.49 -33.54 -27.82
N GLY A 412 -3.80 -33.57 -28.00
CA GLY A 412 -4.41 -34.00 -29.27
C GLY A 412 -4.00 -33.08 -30.43
N SER A 413 -4.54 -33.30 -31.63
CA SER A 413 -4.29 -32.41 -32.77
C SER A 413 -4.92 -31.03 -32.52
N ILE A 414 -4.10 -30.05 -32.11
CA ILE A 414 -4.53 -28.68 -31.86
C ILE A 414 -4.03 -27.81 -33.02
N SER A 415 -4.95 -27.27 -33.82
CA SER A 415 -4.61 -26.30 -34.87
C SER A 415 -4.16 -24.98 -34.25
N ASN A 416 -3.05 -24.42 -34.73
CA ASN A 416 -2.63 -23.06 -34.36
C ASN A 416 -3.77 -22.07 -34.68
N GLY A 417 -4.17 -21.27 -33.69
CA GLY A 417 -5.13 -20.19 -33.88
C GLY A 417 -4.51 -19.02 -34.65
N ASN A 418 -5.37 -18.14 -35.19
CA ASN A 418 -4.92 -16.90 -35.83
C ASN A 418 -4.05 -16.07 -34.87
N GLY A 419 -2.88 -15.63 -35.32
CA GLY A 419 -1.93 -14.80 -34.55
C GLY A 419 -0.96 -15.57 -33.64
N ILE A 420 -1.12 -16.90 -33.51
CA ILE A 420 -0.18 -17.75 -32.78
C ILE A 420 0.77 -18.38 -33.79
N HIS A 421 2.05 -18.02 -33.68
CA HIS A 421 3.11 -18.54 -34.55
C HIS A 421 4.03 -19.44 -33.76
N THR A 422 4.46 -20.55 -34.37
CA THR A 422 5.55 -21.37 -33.85
C THR A 422 6.79 -20.50 -33.67
N PRO A 423 7.47 -20.58 -32.51
CA PRO A 423 8.63 -19.76 -32.26
C PRO A 423 9.81 -20.19 -33.16
N THR A 424 10.67 -19.25 -33.53
CA THR A 424 11.88 -19.51 -34.34
C THR A 424 12.97 -20.24 -33.55
N GLN A 425 12.87 -20.21 -32.21
CA GLN A 425 13.75 -20.91 -31.27
C GLN A 425 12.94 -21.45 -30.09
N GLN A 426 13.47 -22.46 -29.40
CA GLN A 426 12.80 -23.01 -28.23
C GLN A 426 12.85 -22.03 -27.06
N PHE A 427 11.70 -21.75 -26.46
CA PHE A 427 11.62 -21.01 -25.20
C PHE A 427 11.63 -21.97 -24.00
N ARG A 428 12.10 -21.50 -22.85
CA ARG A 428 12.21 -22.27 -21.61
C ARG A 428 10.91 -22.22 -20.82
N TYR A 429 10.29 -21.05 -20.70
CA TYR A 429 9.10 -20.85 -19.87
C TYR A 429 8.08 -19.91 -20.51
N MET A 430 6.81 -20.08 -20.15
CA MET A 430 5.70 -19.23 -20.57
C MET A 430 4.88 -18.78 -19.36
N GLN A 431 4.89 -17.47 -19.08
CA GLN A 431 4.07 -16.87 -18.04
C GLN A 431 2.79 -16.28 -18.64
N ILE A 432 1.66 -16.89 -18.33
CA ILE A 432 0.32 -16.36 -18.64
C ILE A 432 -0.18 -15.60 -17.41
N PHE A 433 -0.64 -14.36 -17.58
CA PHE A 433 -1.08 -13.52 -16.47
C PHE A 433 -2.10 -12.44 -16.89
N GLU A 434 -2.87 -11.92 -15.95
CA GLU A 434 -3.76 -10.76 -16.11
C GLU A 434 -3.46 -9.73 -15.02
N ASN A 435 -3.51 -8.44 -15.39
CA ASN A 435 -3.55 -7.32 -14.46
C ASN A 435 -4.89 -6.61 -14.61
N LYS A 436 -5.76 -6.72 -13.60
CA LYS A 436 -7.08 -6.09 -13.56
C LYS A 436 -7.05 -4.83 -12.69
N GLY A 437 -7.55 -3.73 -13.28
CA GLY A 437 -7.77 -2.46 -12.59
C GLY A 437 -6.53 -1.58 -12.48
N SER A 438 -6.76 -0.26 -12.41
CA SER A 438 -5.69 0.75 -12.40
C SER A 438 -4.74 0.65 -11.20
N ALA A 439 -5.22 0.13 -10.06
CA ALA A 439 -4.40 -0.12 -8.88
C ALA A 439 -3.28 -1.14 -9.14
N MET A 440 -3.40 -1.99 -10.16
CA MET A 440 -2.41 -2.99 -10.58
C MET A 440 -1.66 -2.56 -11.85
N GLY A 441 -1.73 -1.28 -12.22
CA GLY A 441 -1.01 -0.73 -13.38
C GLY A 441 -1.68 -1.01 -14.73
N CYS A 442 -2.92 -1.49 -14.75
CA CYS A 442 -3.68 -1.68 -15.99
C CYS A 442 -4.25 -0.35 -16.48
N SER A 443 -3.86 0.08 -17.68
CA SER A 443 -4.27 1.36 -18.28
C SER A 443 -5.44 1.25 -19.27
N ASN A 444 -5.78 0.04 -19.74
CA ASN A 444 -6.92 -0.19 -20.64
C ASN A 444 -7.94 -1.11 -19.98
N PRO A 445 -9.20 -0.68 -19.83
CA PRO A 445 -10.23 -1.43 -19.11
C PRO A 445 -10.81 -2.62 -19.87
N HIS A 446 -10.53 -2.78 -21.17
CA HIS A 446 -11.02 -3.91 -21.96
C HIS A 446 -10.47 -5.24 -21.39
N PRO A 447 -11.28 -6.31 -21.27
CA PRO A 447 -10.85 -7.55 -20.61
C PRO A 447 -9.76 -8.27 -21.41
N HIS A 448 -8.56 -8.33 -20.85
CA HIS A 448 -7.42 -8.96 -21.50
C HIS A 448 -6.39 -9.49 -20.50
N GLY A 449 -5.64 -10.49 -20.93
CA GLY A 449 -4.43 -10.99 -20.29
C GLY A 449 -3.22 -10.83 -21.21
N GLN A 450 -2.08 -11.29 -20.71
CA GLN A 450 -0.82 -11.32 -21.42
C GLN A 450 -0.15 -12.69 -21.27
N CYS A 451 0.73 -12.98 -22.22
CA CYS A 451 1.55 -14.18 -22.19
C CYS A 451 2.97 -13.82 -22.60
N TRP A 452 3.94 -14.01 -21.71
CA TRP A 452 5.35 -13.75 -21.98
C TRP A 452 6.11 -15.08 -21.98
N ALA A 453 6.68 -15.44 -23.13
CA ALA A 453 7.57 -16.59 -23.25
C ALA A 453 9.02 -16.13 -23.31
N THR A 454 9.92 -16.79 -22.58
CA THR A 454 11.34 -16.41 -22.46
C THR A 454 12.26 -17.60 -22.63
N THR A 455 13.47 -17.37 -23.18
CA THR A 455 14.54 -18.38 -23.25
C THR A 455 15.17 -18.67 -21.88
N SER A 456 14.99 -17.80 -20.89
CA SER A 456 15.33 -18.02 -19.48
C SER A 456 14.13 -18.48 -18.65
N LEU A 457 14.40 -19.19 -17.54
CA LEU A 457 13.39 -19.49 -16.52
C LEU A 457 13.27 -18.29 -15.55
N PRO A 458 12.07 -17.70 -15.35
CA PRO A 458 11.90 -16.59 -14.41
C PRO A 458 12.10 -17.00 -12.94
N GLU A 459 12.42 -16.04 -12.08
CA GLU A 459 12.77 -16.23 -10.67
C GLU A 459 11.68 -16.94 -9.84
N GLU A 460 10.41 -16.55 -10.03
CA GLU A 460 9.30 -17.11 -9.23
C GLU A 460 9.09 -18.61 -9.54
N PRO A 461 8.85 -19.03 -10.80
CA PRO A 461 8.80 -20.44 -11.15
C PRO A 461 10.08 -21.23 -10.88
N SER A 462 11.27 -20.62 -10.98
CA SER A 462 12.53 -21.35 -10.70
C SER A 462 12.63 -21.77 -9.24
N LEU A 463 12.28 -20.87 -8.31
CA LEU A 463 12.22 -21.17 -6.88
C LEU A 463 11.16 -22.24 -6.57
N GLU A 464 9.99 -22.15 -7.20
CA GLU A 464 8.93 -23.15 -7.01
C GLU A 464 9.34 -24.54 -7.50
N ILE A 465 9.84 -24.64 -8.73
CA ILE A 465 10.27 -25.93 -9.31
C ILE A 465 11.34 -26.58 -8.42
N GLN A 466 12.31 -25.79 -7.92
CA GLN A 466 13.33 -26.30 -7.00
C GLN A 466 12.68 -26.95 -5.76
N HIS A 467 11.78 -26.26 -5.07
CA HIS A 467 11.18 -26.79 -3.84
C HIS A 467 10.17 -27.93 -4.11
N LEU A 468 9.51 -27.94 -5.27
CA LEU A 468 8.67 -29.05 -5.71
C LEU A 468 9.50 -30.32 -5.95
N GLN A 469 10.68 -30.20 -6.59
CA GLN A 469 11.62 -31.30 -6.78
C GLN A 469 12.19 -31.81 -5.46
N GLU A 470 12.58 -30.89 -4.56
CA GLU A 470 13.05 -31.23 -3.22
C GLU A 470 11.97 -31.98 -2.42
N TYR A 471 10.72 -31.52 -2.46
CA TYR A 471 9.61 -32.20 -1.80
C TYR A 471 9.40 -33.61 -2.37
N ARG A 472 9.32 -33.77 -3.71
CA ARG A 472 9.19 -35.10 -4.34
C ARG A 472 10.31 -36.04 -3.91
N THR A 473 11.56 -35.56 -3.94
CA THR A 473 12.73 -36.35 -3.56
C THR A 473 12.63 -36.81 -2.10
N ASN A 474 12.23 -35.91 -1.20
CA ASN A 474 12.16 -36.19 0.23
C ASN A 474 10.90 -36.97 0.66
N GLN A 475 9.82 -36.93 -0.15
CA GLN A 475 8.52 -37.53 0.15
C GLN A 475 8.18 -38.73 -0.76
N SER A 476 9.20 -39.51 -1.15
CA SER A 476 9.03 -40.75 -1.93
C SER A 476 8.24 -40.58 -3.23
N GLY A 477 8.41 -39.45 -3.92
CA GLY A 477 7.75 -39.13 -5.17
C GLY A 477 6.38 -38.45 -5.03
N ALA A 478 5.92 -38.12 -3.82
CA ALA A 478 4.68 -37.37 -3.61
C ALA A 478 4.78 -35.92 -4.12
N HIS A 479 3.66 -35.34 -4.55
CA HIS A 479 3.62 -33.98 -5.08
C HIS A 479 3.07 -32.99 -4.04
N MET A 480 3.86 -31.96 -3.72
CA MET A 480 3.56 -31.00 -2.65
C MET A 480 2.16 -30.40 -2.75
N LEU A 481 1.76 -29.95 -3.93
CA LEU A 481 0.47 -29.28 -4.12
C LEU A 481 -0.72 -30.24 -4.15
N VAL A 482 -0.51 -31.52 -4.47
CA VAL A 482 -1.53 -32.56 -4.30
C VAL A 482 -1.78 -32.80 -2.82
N ASP A 483 -0.71 -33.00 -2.04
CA ASP A 483 -0.81 -33.20 -0.59
C ASP A 483 -1.42 -31.98 0.12
N TYR A 484 -1.00 -30.77 -0.30
CA TYR A 484 -1.52 -29.53 0.26
C TYR A 484 -3.00 -29.31 -0.08
N ALA A 485 -3.41 -29.52 -1.34
CA ALA A 485 -4.82 -29.41 -1.72
C ALA A 485 -5.68 -30.43 -0.99
N LYS A 486 -5.21 -31.67 -0.80
CA LYS A 486 -5.89 -32.69 -0.01
C LYS A 486 -6.09 -32.23 1.44
N LEU A 487 -5.02 -31.77 2.10
CA LEU A 487 -5.07 -31.28 3.48
C LEU A 487 -6.06 -30.11 3.63
N GLU A 488 -6.02 -29.14 2.73
CA GLU A 488 -6.92 -27.98 2.79
C GLU A 488 -8.37 -28.34 2.46
N SER A 489 -8.60 -29.31 1.57
CA SER A 489 -9.96 -29.82 1.28
C SER A 489 -10.54 -30.57 2.49
N GLU A 490 -9.74 -31.39 3.18
CA GLU A 490 -10.17 -32.12 4.38
C GLU A 490 -10.43 -31.19 5.58
N THR A 491 -9.65 -30.12 5.74
CA THR A 491 -9.78 -29.19 6.87
C THR A 491 -10.78 -28.06 6.63
N GLY A 492 -10.93 -27.62 5.38
CA GLY A 492 -11.95 -26.66 4.92
C GLY A 492 -11.78 -25.20 5.38
N GLU A 493 -10.90 -24.93 6.35
CA GLU A 493 -10.84 -23.64 7.02
C GLU A 493 -10.43 -22.48 6.10
N ARG A 494 -9.49 -22.73 5.20
CA ARG A 494 -8.97 -21.74 4.23
C ARG A 494 -9.59 -21.89 2.83
N THR A 495 -10.43 -22.90 2.62
CA THR A 495 -11.15 -23.14 1.36
C THR A 495 -12.16 -22.03 1.09
N VAL A 496 -12.11 -21.39 -0.08
CA VAL A 496 -13.08 -20.36 -0.49
C VAL A 496 -14.12 -20.93 -1.45
N TYR A 497 -13.67 -21.79 -2.36
CA TYR A 497 -14.50 -22.53 -3.30
C TYR A 497 -13.80 -23.85 -3.63
N GLU A 498 -14.58 -24.90 -3.89
CA GLU A 498 -14.06 -26.20 -4.30
C GLU A 498 -15.09 -26.89 -5.19
N ASN A 499 -14.62 -27.51 -6.28
CA ASN A 499 -15.40 -28.45 -7.08
C ASN A 499 -14.64 -29.78 -7.24
N GLU A 500 -15.06 -30.68 -8.12
CA GLU A 500 -14.45 -32.01 -8.24
C GLU A 500 -12.96 -31.97 -8.59
N SER A 501 -12.53 -31.00 -9.41
CA SER A 501 -11.17 -30.95 -9.96
C SER A 501 -10.25 -29.96 -9.25
N PHE A 502 -10.78 -28.87 -8.66
CA PHE A 502 -9.97 -27.78 -8.11
C PHE A 502 -10.33 -27.42 -6.68
N TRP A 503 -9.29 -27.08 -5.92
CA TRP A 503 -9.38 -26.37 -4.66
C TRP A 503 -8.99 -24.90 -4.88
N ALA A 504 -9.78 -23.96 -4.37
CA ALA A 504 -9.46 -22.54 -4.39
C ALA A 504 -9.60 -21.96 -2.97
N GLY A 505 -8.50 -21.47 -2.41
CA GLY A 505 -8.50 -20.95 -1.04
C GLY A 505 -7.34 -20.01 -0.75
N CYS A 506 -7.35 -19.43 0.45
CA CYS A 506 -6.25 -18.58 0.91
C CYS A 506 -5.10 -19.47 1.40
N PRO A 507 -3.94 -19.52 0.71
CA PRO A 507 -2.87 -20.42 1.14
C PRO A 507 -2.37 -20.07 2.54
N TRP A 508 -1.86 -21.06 3.27
CA TRP A 508 -1.31 -20.93 4.61
C TRP A 508 -0.26 -19.80 4.70
N TRP A 509 0.49 -19.61 3.62
CA TRP A 509 1.55 -18.62 3.44
C TRP A 509 1.15 -17.41 2.59
N ALA A 510 -0.15 -17.13 2.46
CA ALA A 510 -0.64 -15.99 1.68
C ALA A 510 0.04 -14.67 2.11
N THR A 511 0.49 -13.85 1.17
CA THR A 511 1.09 -12.54 1.46
C THR A 511 0.08 -11.40 1.31
N TRP A 512 -0.75 -11.46 0.27
CA TRP A 512 -1.80 -10.47 0.01
C TRP A 512 -3.03 -10.70 0.89
N PRO A 513 -3.84 -9.66 1.19
CA PRO A 513 -4.87 -9.74 2.22
C PRO A 513 -5.90 -10.82 1.94
N PHE A 514 -6.37 -10.87 0.69
CA PHE A 514 -7.35 -11.82 0.18
C PHE A 514 -6.74 -12.69 -0.92
N GLU A 515 -5.45 -13.00 -0.83
CA GLU A 515 -4.79 -13.90 -1.78
C GLU A 515 -5.56 -15.21 -1.92
N ILE A 516 -5.75 -15.67 -3.15
CA ILE A 516 -6.29 -16.99 -3.45
C ILE A 516 -5.29 -17.74 -4.31
N MET A 517 -5.04 -18.99 -3.96
CA MET A 517 -4.38 -19.96 -4.80
C MET A 517 -5.40 -20.99 -5.28
N VAL A 518 -5.42 -21.26 -6.58
CA VAL A 518 -6.21 -22.33 -7.20
C VAL A 518 -5.28 -23.48 -7.53
N ILE A 519 -5.59 -24.69 -7.07
CA ILE A 519 -4.76 -25.88 -7.23
C ILE A 519 -5.58 -26.99 -7.86
N ALA A 520 -5.03 -27.65 -8.90
CA ALA A 520 -5.60 -28.90 -9.39
C ALA A 520 -5.43 -29.99 -8.31
N LYS A 521 -6.53 -30.61 -7.88
CA LYS A 521 -6.47 -31.70 -6.89
C LYS A 521 -5.72 -32.93 -7.40
N PRO A 522 -5.96 -33.43 -8.63
CA PRO A 522 -5.09 -34.45 -9.22
C PRO A 522 -3.77 -33.83 -9.70
N HIS A 523 -2.71 -34.63 -9.74
CA HIS A 523 -1.44 -34.20 -10.34
C HIS A 523 -1.63 -33.90 -11.82
N ARG A 524 -1.39 -32.64 -12.18
CA ARG A 524 -1.51 -32.07 -13.52
C ARG A 524 -0.39 -31.06 -13.65
N ARG A 525 0.47 -31.20 -14.65
CA ARG A 525 1.71 -30.40 -14.75
C ARG A 525 1.44 -29.07 -15.44
N ALA A 526 0.50 -29.05 -16.39
CA ALA A 526 0.12 -27.87 -17.16
C ALA A 526 -1.31 -28.00 -17.72
N LEU A 527 -1.82 -26.92 -18.32
CA LEU A 527 -3.16 -26.87 -18.96
C LEU A 527 -3.44 -28.02 -19.94
N VAL A 528 -2.39 -28.55 -20.57
CA VAL A 528 -2.50 -29.63 -21.57
C VAL A 528 -2.80 -31.00 -20.98
N ASP A 529 -2.57 -31.20 -19.68
CA ASP A 529 -2.93 -32.44 -19.00
C ASP A 529 -4.44 -32.49 -18.65
N PHE A 530 -5.15 -31.36 -18.74
CA PHE A 530 -6.57 -31.30 -18.36
C PHE A 530 -7.49 -31.89 -19.41
N SER A 531 -8.39 -32.77 -18.95
CA SER A 531 -9.59 -33.20 -19.66
C SER A 531 -10.54 -32.04 -19.91
N GLN A 532 -11.53 -32.27 -20.79
CA GLN A 532 -12.59 -31.28 -21.05
C GLN A 532 -13.35 -30.91 -19.77
N ARG A 533 -13.66 -31.89 -18.92
CA ARG A 533 -14.36 -31.66 -17.64
C ARG A 533 -13.52 -30.83 -16.67
N GLU A 534 -12.23 -31.11 -16.56
CA GLU A 534 -11.32 -30.31 -15.73
C GLU A 534 -11.20 -28.86 -16.24
N LYS A 535 -11.26 -28.62 -17.56
CA LYS A 535 -11.29 -27.24 -18.08
C LYS A 535 -12.58 -26.50 -17.72
N GLU A 536 -13.72 -27.19 -17.74
CA GLU A 536 -15.01 -26.63 -17.30
C GLU A 536 -14.99 -26.31 -15.80
N ASP A 537 -14.44 -27.21 -14.99
CA ASP A 537 -14.27 -26.99 -13.55
C ASP A 537 -13.31 -25.85 -13.25
N LEU A 538 -12.27 -25.65 -14.07
CA LEU A 538 -11.37 -24.50 -13.96
C LEU A 538 -12.08 -23.19 -14.30
N ALA A 539 -12.87 -23.17 -15.37
CA ALA A 539 -13.68 -22.02 -15.76
C ALA A 539 -14.65 -21.60 -14.64
N GLU A 540 -15.35 -22.58 -14.08
CA GLU A 540 -16.23 -22.36 -12.93
C GLU A 540 -15.45 -21.81 -11.74
N THR A 541 -14.30 -22.39 -11.41
CA THR A 541 -13.47 -21.93 -10.28
C THR A 541 -13.00 -20.48 -10.45
N ILE A 542 -12.54 -20.09 -11.65
CA ILE A 542 -12.12 -18.71 -11.93
C ILE A 542 -13.32 -17.74 -11.82
N ALA A 543 -14.48 -18.12 -12.36
CA ALA A 543 -15.71 -17.34 -12.21
C ALA A 543 -16.08 -17.15 -10.73
N GLU A 544 -16.06 -18.23 -9.95
CA GLU A 544 -16.39 -18.21 -8.53
C GLU A 544 -15.43 -17.34 -7.71
N VAL A 545 -14.13 -17.39 -8.00
CA VAL A 545 -13.09 -16.56 -7.35
C VAL A 545 -13.28 -15.08 -7.69
N THR A 546 -13.35 -14.74 -8.97
CA THR A 546 -13.44 -13.35 -9.44
C THR A 546 -14.75 -12.69 -9.05
N ARG A 547 -15.86 -13.46 -9.02
CA ARG A 547 -17.16 -13.02 -8.53
C ARG A 547 -17.16 -12.70 -7.04
N ARG A 548 -16.54 -13.56 -6.21
CA ARG A 548 -16.39 -13.31 -4.77
C ARG A 548 -15.55 -12.07 -4.49
N TYR A 549 -14.51 -11.84 -5.28
CA TYR A 549 -13.72 -10.62 -5.17
C TYR A 549 -14.55 -9.36 -5.42
N ASP A 550 -15.29 -9.30 -6.52
CA ASP A 550 -16.11 -8.13 -6.84
C ASP A 550 -17.23 -7.93 -5.80
N ASN A 551 -17.79 -9.01 -5.23
CA ASN A 551 -18.78 -8.96 -4.16
C ASN A 551 -18.21 -8.55 -2.78
N LEU A 552 -16.92 -8.82 -2.49
CA LEU A 552 -16.34 -8.60 -1.16
C LEU A 552 -16.41 -7.14 -0.69
N PHE A 553 -16.23 -6.21 -1.62
CA PHE A 553 -16.32 -4.76 -1.39
C PHE A 553 -17.25 -4.06 -2.37
N GLU A 554 -18.12 -4.83 -3.05
CA GLU A 554 -19.11 -4.32 -4.00
C GLU A 554 -18.51 -3.33 -5.02
N THR A 555 -17.38 -3.72 -5.60
CA THR A 555 -16.56 -2.90 -6.52
C THR A 555 -15.92 -3.75 -7.62
N ASN A 556 -15.33 -3.11 -8.63
CA ASN A 556 -14.46 -3.81 -9.58
C ASN A 556 -13.13 -4.13 -8.89
N PHE A 557 -13.01 -5.33 -8.34
CA PHE A 557 -11.92 -5.68 -7.46
C PHE A 557 -10.61 -5.86 -8.25
N PRO A 558 -9.57 -5.06 -7.99
CA PRO A 558 -8.31 -5.16 -8.71
C PRO A 558 -7.51 -6.37 -8.23
N TYR A 559 -6.76 -6.98 -9.14
CA TYR A 559 -5.80 -8.05 -8.83
C TYR A 559 -4.79 -8.22 -9.96
N SER A 560 -3.64 -8.82 -9.63
CA SER A 560 -2.81 -9.52 -10.61
C SER A 560 -3.05 -11.01 -10.43
N MET A 561 -3.17 -11.75 -11.52
CA MET A 561 -3.25 -13.21 -11.49
C MET A 561 -2.31 -13.83 -12.49
N GLY A 562 -1.82 -15.04 -12.21
CA GLY A 562 -0.88 -15.73 -13.08
C GLY A 562 -0.96 -17.24 -12.93
N LEU A 563 -0.77 -17.93 -14.05
CA LEU A 563 -0.72 -19.40 -14.10
C LEU A 563 0.72 -19.84 -13.91
N HIS A 564 0.95 -20.75 -12.98
CA HIS A 564 2.21 -21.46 -12.80
C HIS A 564 2.02 -22.91 -13.24
N GLN A 565 2.86 -23.34 -14.18
CA GLN A 565 2.77 -24.65 -14.81
C GLN A 565 4.15 -25.08 -15.30
N ALA A 566 4.27 -26.33 -15.74
CA ALA A 566 5.53 -26.88 -16.20
C ALA A 566 6.22 -26.01 -17.27
N PRO A 567 7.56 -25.95 -17.26
CA PRO A 567 8.32 -25.22 -18.27
C PRO A 567 8.04 -25.79 -19.67
N LEU A 568 8.19 -24.95 -20.70
CA LEU A 568 8.02 -25.34 -22.10
C LEU A 568 9.11 -26.35 -22.54
N SER A 569 10.32 -26.19 -21.99
CA SER A 569 11.47 -27.08 -22.18
C SER A 569 12.23 -27.21 -20.86
N GLY A 570 12.61 -28.43 -20.50
CA GLY A 570 13.06 -28.80 -19.16
C GLY A 570 13.61 -30.22 -19.13
N THR A 571 14.26 -30.58 -18.04
CA THR A 571 14.50 -31.99 -17.70
C THR A 571 13.18 -32.68 -17.39
N ASP A 572 13.12 -34.02 -17.56
CA ASP A 572 11.93 -34.81 -17.22
C ASP A 572 11.51 -34.59 -15.76
N GLU A 573 12.48 -34.44 -14.85
CA GLU A 573 12.24 -34.20 -13.43
C GLU A 573 11.65 -32.81 -13.16
N GLU A 574 12.13 -31.74 -13.82
CA GLU A 574 11.52 -30.39 -13.72
C GLU A 574 10.05 -30.41 -14.18
N ILE A 575 9.78 -31.08 -15.30
CA ILE A 575 8.44 -31.16 -15.87
C ILE A 575 7.51 -32.01 -15.00
N GLU A 576 7.98 -33.14 -14.48
CA GLU A 576 7.17 -34.04 -13.65
C GLU A 576 6.92 -33.47 -12.25
N ALA A 577 7.91 -32.80 -11.64
CA ALA A 577 7.73 -32.15 -10.34
C ALA A 577 6.77 -30.95 -10.38
N SER A 578 6.65 -30.30 -11.53
CA SER A 578 5.74 -29.18 -11.74
C SER A 578 4.28 -29.57 -11.51
N HIS A 579 3.49 -28.63 -11.00
CA HIS A 579 2.06 -28.82 -10.75
C HIS A 579 1.31 -27.53 -11.06
N PHE A 580 0.25 -27.64 -11.86
CA PHE A 580 -0.56 -26.50 -12.29
C PHE A 580 -1.25 -25.85 -11.09
N HIS A 581 -1.06 -24.54 -10.97
CA HIS A 581 -1.77 -23.71 -10.02
C HIS A 581 -1.88 -22.27 -10.50
N ILE A 582 -2.82 -21.51 -9.94
CA ILE A 582 -3.04 -20.09 -10.25
C ILE A 582 -2.93 -19.28 -8.98
N HIS A 583 -2.19 -18.18 -9.03
CA HIS A 583 -2.15 -17.19 -7.96
C HIS A 583 -3.03 -15.99 -8.29
N PHE A 584 -3.77 -15.48 -7.32
CA PHE A 584 -4.45 -14.18 -7.37
C PHE A 584 -3.91 -13.29 -6.26
N TYR A 585 -3.36 -12.12 -6.63
CA TYR A 585 -2.75 -11.14 -5.75
C TYR A 585 -3.54 -9.82 -5.74
N PRO A 586 -4.60 -9.72 -4.91
CA PRO A 586 -5.38 -8.50 -4.80
C PRO A 586 -4.82 -7.52 -3.76
N PRO A 587 -4.80 -6.20 -4.06
CA PRO A 587 -4.24 -5.21 -3.15
C PRO A 587 -5.23 -4.73 -2.10
N LEU A 588 -6.55 -4.88 -2.28
CA LEU A 588 -7.54 -4.33 -1.34
C LEU A 588 -7.53 -5.05 0.01
N LEU A 589 -7.71 -4.31 1.11
CA LEU A 589 -7.57 -4.83 2.48
C LEU A 589 -8.82 -4.59 3.35
N ARG A 590 -9.35 -3.36 3.39
CA ARG A 590 -10.48 -3.00 4.28
C ARG A 590 -11.75 -2.60 3.54
N SER A 591 -11.62 -1.97 2.39
CA SER A 591 -12.71 -1.45 1.56
C SER A 591 -12.24 -1.30 0.11
N ALA A 592 -13.15 -0.85 -0.76
CA ALA A 592 -12.85 -0.54 -2.17
C ALA A 592 -11.69 0.46 -2.36
N THR A 593 -11.42 1.33 -1.38
CA THR A 593 -10.40 2.39 -1.46
C THR A 593 -9.15 2.13 -0.64
N VAL A 594 -9.19 1.17 0.29
CA VAL A 594 -8.07 0.91 1.20
C VAL A 594 -7.31 -0.32 0.77
N ARG A 595 -6.12 -0.08 0.23
CA ARG A 595 -5.17 -1.09 -0.22
C ARG A 595 -4.02 -1.35 0.75
N LYS A 596 -3.51 -2.57 0.71
CA LYS A 596 -2.19 -2.95 1.20
C LYS A 596 -1.11 -2.33 0.29
N PHE A 597 0.00 -1.94 0.90
CA PHE A 597 1.20 -1.50 0.20
C PHE A 597 2.35 -2.42 0.62
N LEU A 598 2.95 -3.14 -0.33
CA LEU A 598 4.19 -3.90 -0.11
C LEU A 598 5.38 -2.95 -0.13
N VAL A 599 5.65 -2.30 0.99
CA VAL A 599 6.68 -1.25 1.12
C VAL A 599 7.44 -1.36 2.43
N GLY A 600 8.54 -0.60 2.57
CA GLY A 600 9.26 -0.45 3.82
C GLY A 600 9.80 -1.78 4.33
N TYR A 601 9.26 -2.29 5.44
CA TYR A 601 9.66 -3.58 6.02
C TYR A 601 9.56 -4.72 4.99
N GLU A 602 8.51 -4.76 4.18
CA GLU A 602 8.29 -5.85 3.23
C GLU A 602 9.24 -5.83 2.04
N MET A 603 9.84 -4.67 1.72
CA MET A 603 10.86 -4.54 0.69
C MET A 603 12.28 -4.80 1.21
N MET A 604 12.50 -4.69 2.53
CA MET A 604 13.84 -4.68 3.15
C MET A 604 14.08 -5.85 4.11
N ALA A 605 13.05 -6.62 4.46
CA ALA A 605 13.12 -7.72 5.40
C ALA A 605 12.33 -8.95 4.93
N GLU A 606 11.02 -9.02 5.21
CA GLU A 606 10.17 -10.13 4.80
C GLU A 606 8.71 -9.68 4.59
N PRO A 607 7.91 -10.40 3.79
CA PRO A 607 6.49 -10.10 3.61
C PRO A 607 5.72 -10.15 4.93
N GLN A 608 4.75 -9.24 5.09
CA GLN A 608 3.94 -9.13 6.30
C GLN A 608 2.45 -9.00 5.98
N ARG A 609 1.58 -9.74 6.67
CA ARG A 609 0.13 -9.62 6.54
C ARG A 609 -0.57 -9.28 7.84
N ASP A 610 -1.65 -8.51 7.74
CA ASP A 610 -2.47 -8.08 8.88
C ASP A 610 -3.55 -9.12 9.23
N ILE A 611 -4.46 -9.41 8.30
CA ILE A 611 -5.57 -10.37 8.46
C ILE A 611 -5.04 -11.79 8.31
N THR A 612 -5.48 -12.78 9.09
CA THR A 612 -5.04 -14.18 8.88
C THR A 612 -5.61 -14.77 7.58
N PRO A 613 -4.95 -15.76 6.95
CA PRO A 613 -5.51 -16.47 5.79
C PRO A 613 -6.89 -17.08 6.10
N GLU A 614 -7.09 -17.58 7.31
CA GLU A 614 -8.37 -18.14 7.79
C GLU A 614 -9.49 -17.10 7.81
N GLN A 615 -9.21 -15.93 8.40
CA GLN A 615 -10.15 -14.80 8.43
C GLN A 615 -10.47 -14.27 7.03
N ALA A 616 -9.48 -14.24 6.14
CA ALA A 616 -9.67 -13.82 4.75
C ALA A 616 -10.57 -14.81 3.99
N ALA A 617 -10.28 -16.12 4.09
CA ALA A 617 -11.06 -17.17 3.45
C ALA A 617 -12.52 -17.17 3.93
N LYS A 618 -12.74 -17.03 5.25
CA LYS A 618 -14.08 -16.92 5.83
C LYS A 618 -14.89 -15.80 5.20
N ARG A 619 -14.30 -14.61 5.05
CA ARG A 619 -14.99 -13.46 4.43
C ARG A 619 -15.30 -13.71 2.95
N LEU A 620 -14.39 -14.32 2.20
CA LEU A 620 -14.59 -14.60 0.78
C LEU A 620 -15.64 -15.67 0.53
N ARG A 621 -15.72 -16.71 1.39
CA ARG A 621 -16.75 -17.76 1.29
C ARG A 621 -18.17 -17.17 1.29
N ASP A 622 -18.40 -16.16 2.11
CA ASP A 622 -19.71 -15.51 2.28
C ASP A 622 -20.08 -14.58 1.09
N CYS A 623 -19.17 -14.36 0.13
CA CYS A 623 -19.36 -13.49 -1.03
C CYS A 623 -19.80 -14.24 -2.30
N GLY A 624 -20.33 -15.46 -2.14
CA GLY A 624 -20.93 -16.28 -3.20
C GLY A 624 -22.18 -15.67 -3.87
N GLY A 625 -22.81 -16.40 -4.80
CA GLY A 625 -24.07 -16.02 -5.43
C GLY A 625 -23.97 -14.94 -6.52
N GLU A 626 -25.08 -14.25 -6.79
CA GLU A 626 -25.15 -13.25 -7.87
C GLU A 626 -24.22 -12.04 -7.63
N LEU A 627 -23.61 -11.53 -8.70
CA LEU A 627 -22.81 -10.29 -8.67
C LEU A 627 -23.63 -9.11 -8.13
N TYR A 628 -23.04 -8.34 -7.22
CA TYR A 628 -23.70 -7.20 -6.57
C TYR A 628 -24.32 -6.21 -7.56
N ARG A 629 -23.62 -5.92 -8.68
CA ARG A 629 -24.05 -4.92 -9.67
C ARG A 629 -25.30 -5.31 -10.45
N ARG A 630 -25.68 -6.60 -10.48
CA ARG A 630 -26.95 -7.05 -11.09
C ARG A 630 -28.16 -6.72 -10.22
N LYS A 631 -27.95 -6.42 -8.94
CA LYS A 631 -28.98 -6.02 -7.97
C LYS A 631 -29.19 -4.51 -7.88
N LEU A 632 -28.34 -3.72 -8.56
CA LEU A 632 -28.37 -2.25 -8.55
C LEU A 632 -29.34 -1.68 -9.57
#